data_AF-A0A075WKW4-F1
#
_entry.id   AF-A0A075WKW4-F1
#
_cell.length_a   1.000
_cell.length_b   1.000
_cell.length_c   1.000
_cell.angle_alpha   90.00
_cell.angle_beta   90.00
_cell.angle_gamma   90.00
#
_symmetry.space_group_name_H-M   'P 1'
#
loop_
_entity.id
_entity.type
_entity.pdbx_description
1 polymer ?
#
loop_
_entity_poly.entity_id
_entity_poly.type
_entity_poly.pdbx_seq_one_letter_code
_entity_poly.pdbx_strand_id
1 'polypeptide(L)'
;MEIPLSSGNVNTPDVRSSGILYINIYPIVNYPETIKVSAIPYYEEFLPGKWKKRIGDLIYLYGYGIENEFDEIDNSNALFGKIFRKYLLDILSENIATPWQLKELGSTLRLVKEITENYEFSNIIKLQYELIINVHHWQNTNFGIIVDLKINILDRENNQRISYTKIKDKYGESVKKKIWVSVQAFHRHLTPEGKKYATAMRDKFNLLTGLLKEAFGSSEDEKTFSTPDGEIKIVFKPLEIVEVSNNDGI
;
A
#
# COMPACT_ATOMS: atom_id res chain seq x y z
N MET A 1 -21.72 34.83 -53.48
CA MET A 1 -22.72 33.78 -53.78
C MET A 1 -21.96 32.61 -54.37
N GLU A 2 -22.35 31.40 -53.96
CA GLU A 2 -21.90 30.07 -54.39
C GLU A 2 -20.57 29.51 -53.82
N ILE A 3 -20.73 28.36 -53.15
CA ILE A 3 -19.73 27.32 -52.86
C ILE A 3 -20.05 26.16 -53.83
N PRO A 4 -19.04 25.47 -54.38
CA PRO A 4 -18.93 24.01 -54.16
C PRO A 4 -17.46 23.60 -53.91
N LEU A 5 -17.07 22.90 -52.83
CA LEU A 5 -17.20 21.49 -52.38
C LEU A 5 -16.25 20.43 -53.02
N SER A 6 -15.32 19.96 -52.15
CA SER A 6 -14.53 18.70 -52.13
C SER A 6 -13.42 18.53 -53.18
N SER A 7 -12.29 17.88 -52.93
CA SER A 7 -11.99 16.80 -51.97
C SER A 7 -10.48 16.75 -51.69
N GLY A 8 -10.11 16.33 -50.47
CA GLY A 8 -8.72 16.16 -50.08
C GLY A 8 -8.62 15.82 -48.60
N ASN A 9 -9.09 14.63 -48.23
CA ASN A 9 -8.76 13.99 -46.96
C ASN A 9 -7.23 13.84 -46.89
N VAL A 10 -6.56 14.80 -46.27
CA VAL A 10 -5.23 14.55 -45.72
C VAL A 10 -5.47 13.87 -44.39
N ASN A 11 -5.40 12.53 -44.42
CA ASN A 11 -5.29 11.71 -43.23
C ASN A 11 -4.15 12.28 -42.37
N THR A 12 -4.50 13.02 -41.32
CA THR A 12 -3.61 13.16 -40.19
C THR A 12 -3.39 11.75 -39.64
N PRO A 13 -2.14 11.28 -39.49
CA PRO A 13 -1.92 10.02 -38.80
C PRO A 13 -2.48 10.20 -37.39
N ASP A 14 -3.44 9.34 -37.03
CA ASP A 14 -3.94 9.22 -35.66
C ASP A 14 -2.73 9.09 -34.71
N VAL A 15 -2.43 10.17 -33.99
CA VAL A 15 -1.56 10.11 -32.82
C VAL A 15 -2.33 9.29 -31.78
N ARG A 16 -2.13 7.97 -31.79
CA ARG A 16 -2.62 7.10 -30.72
C ARG A 16 -1.83 7.42 -29.46
N SER A 17 -2.53 7.89 -28.43
CA SER A 17 -1.95 8.21 -27.13
C SER A 17 -1.23 6.99 -26.55
N SER A 18 0.02 7.16 -26.13
CA SER A 18 0.72 6.23 -25.23
C SER A 18 -0.14 5.93 -24.01
N GLY A 19 -0.26 4.65 -23.65
CA GLY A 19 -0.98 4.22 -22.46
C GLY A 19 -0.15 4.54 -21.21
N ILE A 20 -0.80 5.01 -20.14
CA ILE A 20 -0.17 5.12 -18.82
C ILE A 20 -0.64 3.94 -17.97
N LEU A 21 0.29 3.11 -17.52
CA LEU A 21 0.08 2.03 -16.58
C LEU A 21 0.57 2.45 -15.19
N TYR A 22 -0.33 2.44 -14.21
CA TYR A 22 0.03 2.66 -12.82
C TYR A 22 0.29 1.33 -12.12
N ILE A 23 1.41 1.23 -11.42
CA ILE A 23 1.75 0.09 -10.57
C ILE A 23 1.62 0.50 -9.12
N ASN A 24 1.04 -0.37 -8.31
CA ASN A 24 0.81 -0.16 -6.87
C ASN A 24 2.09 -0.27 -6.03
N ILE A 25 3.17 0.40 -6.45
CA ILE A 25 4.45 0.47 -5.76
C ILE A 25 4.74 1.94 -5.50
N TYR A 26 4.91 2.28 -4.24
CA TYR A 26 5.36 3.59 -3.79
C TYR A 26 6.86 3.52 -3.50
N PRO A 27 7.72 4.21 -4.27
CA PRO A 27 9.15 4.00 -4.22
C PRO A 27 9.76 4.58 -2.94
N ILE A 28 10.79 3.89 -2.45
CA ILE A 28 11.70 4.38 -1.41
C ILE A 28 12.91 4.96 -2.15
N VAL A 29 13.02 6.28 -2.15
CA VAL A 29 14.00 7.02 -2.98
C VAL A 29 15.25 7.43 -2.22
N ASN A 30 15.23 7.30 -0.90
CA ASN A 30 16.39 7.46 -0.04
C ASN A 30 16.32 6.40 1.06
N TYR A 31 17.42 5.72 1.33
CA TYR A 31 17.59 4.76 2.42
C TYR A 31 19.10 4.57 2.66
N PRO A 32 19.52 4.13 3.86
CA PRO A 32 20.94 4.08 4.19
C PRO A 32 21.68 3.02 3.36
N GLU A 33 22.92 3.33 2.96
CA GLU A 33 23.78 2.42 2.19
C GLU A 33 24.27 1.24 3.00
N THR A 34 24.36 1.42 4.32
CA THR A 34 24.72 0.39 5.30
C THR A 34 23.69 0.36 6.43
N ILE A 35 23.45 -0.80 7.01
CA ILE A 35 22.69 -0.94 8.26
C ILE A 35 23.51 -1.70 9.29
N LYS A 36 23.36 -1.32 10.55
CA LYS A 36 23.91 -2.07 11.68
C LYS A 36 23.05 -3.28 11.95
N VAL A 37 23.71 -4.42 12.20
CA VAL A 37 23.07 -5.67 12.57
C VAL A 37 23.87 -6.37 13.66
N SER A 38 23.17 -7.07 14.55
CA SER A 38 23.78 -8.01 15.49
C SER A 38 23.12 -9.37 15.32
N ALA A 39 23.89 -10.45 15.26
CA ALA A 39 23.36 -11.79 15.03
C ALA A 39 23.55 -12.67 16.26
N ILE A 40 22.46 -13.31 16.71
CA ILE A 40 22.50 -14.29 17.79
C ILE A 40 21.96 -15.64 17.30
N PRO A 41 22.42 -16.78 17.85
CA PRO A 41 21.85 -18.08 17.55
C PRO A 41 20.35 -18.14 17.86
N TYR A 42 19.60 -18.83 17.02
CA TYR A 42 18.20 -19.14 17.29
C TYR A 42 18.05 -20.02 18.54
N TYR A 43 17.00 -19.75 19.32
CA TYR A 43 16.61 -20.52 20.50
C TYR A 43 15.10 -20.75 20.49
N GLU A 44 14.64 -21.85 21.09
CA GLU A 44 13.25 -22.33 20.97
C GLU A 44 12.21 -21.33 21.49
N GLU A 45 12.56 -20.56 22.54
CA GLU A 45 11.69 -19.56 23.16
C GLU A 45 11.61 -18.24 22.36
N PHE A 46 12.20 -18.18 21.17
CA PHE A 46 12.19 -16.97 20.34
C PHE A 46 10.75 -16.56 19.96
N LEU A 47 10.39 -15.35 20.37
CA LEU A 47 9.18 -14.69 19.92
C LEU A 47 9.52 -13.67 18.81
N PRO A 48 8.82 -13.69 17.66
CA PRO A 48 8.96 -12.66 16.64
C PRO A 48 8.52 -11.30 17.21
N GLY A 49 9.06 -10.21 16.66
CA GLY A 49 8.72 -8.86 17.13
C GLY A 49 9.34 -7.77 16.28
N LYS A 50 9.28 -6.54 16.79
CA LYS A 50 10.00 -5.40 16.21
C LYS A 50 11.50 -5.57 16.40
N TRP A 51 12.27 -5.00 15.49
CA TRP A 51 13.73 -4.87 15.60
C TRP A 51 14.50 -6.19 15.61
N LYS A 52 13.84 -7.28 15.20
CA LYS A 52 14.43 -8.60 15.12
C LYS A 52 13.82 -9.44 14.00
N LYS A 53 14.67 -10.21 13.31
CA LYS A 53 14.29 -11.08 12.21
C LYS A 53 15.07 -12.38 12.23
N ARG A 54 14.37 -13.51 12.25
CA ARG A 54 14.99 -14.83 12.07
C ARG A 54 15.30 -15.09 10.60
N ILE A 55 16.52 -15.53 10.30
CA ILE A 55 16.95 -16.01 8.99
C ILE A 55 17.79 -17.27 9.21
N GLY A 56 17.22 -18.44 8.87
CA GLY A 56 17.84 -19.73 9.17
C GLY A 56 17.94 -19.95 10.69
N ASP A 57 19.14 -20.28 11.14
CA ASP A 57 19.45 -20.57 12.55
C ASP A 57 19.97 -19.34 13.30
N LEU A 58 19.85 -18.15 12.71
CA LEU A 58 20.24 -16.87 13.32
C LEU A 58 19.04 -15.93 13.47
N ILE A 59 19.06 -15.16 14.55
CA ILE A 59 18.18 -14.02 14.79
C ILE A 59 19.03 -12.76 14.61
N TYR A 60 18.64 -11.94 13.66
CA TYR A 60 19.27 -10.65 13.39
C TYR A 60 18.52 -9.55 14.13
N LEU A 61 19.21 -8.81 14.98
CA LEU A 61 18.79 -7.58 15.62
C LEU A 61 19.25 -6.40 14.76
N TYR A 62 18.42 -5.37 14.63
CA TYR A 62 18.70 -4.19 13.80
C TYR A 62 17.99 -2.95 14.36
N GLY A 63 18.39 -1.76 13.91
CA GLY A 63 17.81 -0.50 14.38
C GLY A 63 17.87 -0.40 15.91
N TYR A 64 16.74 -0.12 16.55
CA TYR A 64 16.66 0.03 18.01
C TYR A 64 16.75 -1.28 18.80
N GLY A 65 16.86 -2.43 18.14
CA GLY A 65 17.06 -3.73 18.81
C GLY A 65 18.53 -4.07 19.10
N ILE A 66 19.47 -3.24 18.63
CA ILE A 66 20.91 -3.43 18.86
C ILE A 66 21.28 -2.78 20.19
N GLU A 67 21.78 -3.58 21.13
CA GLU A 67 22.20 -3.11 22.46
C GLU A 67 23.72 -3.14 22.65
N ASN A 68 24.45 -3.95 21.87
CA ASN A 68 25.89 -4.22 22.05
C ASN A 68 26.65 -4.14 20.71
N GLU A 69 27.75 -4.90 20.59
CA GLU A 69 28.52 -5.08 19.36
C GLU A 69 27.62 -5.37 18.15
N PHE A 70 27.94 -4.71 17.05
CA PHE A 70 27.24 -4.79 15.79
C PHE A 70 28.24 -4.91 14.65
N ASP A 71 27.81 -5.60 13.60
CA ASP A 71 28.42 -5.56 12.29
C ASP A 71 27.67 -4.54 11.42
N GLU A 72 28.34 -4.02 10.40
CA GLU A 72 27.70 -3.22 9.35
C GLU A 72 27.56 -4.08 8.09
N ILE A 73 26.36 -4.06 7.50
CA ILE A 73 26.11 -4.71 6.21
C ILE A 73 25.70 -3.64 5.19
N ASP A 74 26.35 -3.65 4.04
CA ASP A 74 26.04 -2.76 2.92
C ASP A 74 24.87 -3.26 2.07
N ASN A 75 24.32 -2.38 1.24
CA ASN A 75 23.20 -2.67 0.34
C ASN A 75 23.51 -3.68 -0.79
N SER A 76 24.79 -4.01 -1.01
CA SER A 76 25.21 -5.05 -1.96
C SER A 76 25.15 -6.45 -1.33
N ASN A 77 25.15 -6.51 0.01
CA ASN A 77 25.01 -7.75 0.75
C ASN A 77 23.59 -8.34 0.60
N ALA A 78 23.51 -9.63 0.26
CA ALA A 78 22.23 -10.34 0.10
C ALA A 78 21.35 -10.36 1.38
N LEU A 79 21.95 -10.20 2.57
CA LEU A 79 21.23 -10.10 3.84
C LEU A 79 20.54 -8.75 4.01
N PHE A 80 21.10 -7.67 3.44
CA PHE A 80 20.57 -6.32 3.57
C PHE A 80 19.10 -6.28 3.15
N GLY A 81 18.79 -6.70 1.91
CA GLY A 81 17.41 -6.69 1.42
C GLY A 81 16.46 -7.58 2.23
N LYS A 82 16.95 -8.65 2.87
CA LYS A 82 16.12 -9.51 3.74
C LYS A 82 15.79 -8.80 5.05
N ILE A 83 16.77 -8.16 5.68
CA ILE A 83 16.62 -7.48 6.98
C ILE A 83 15.88 -6.15 6.79
N PHE A 84 16.31 -5.35 5.82
CA PHE A 84 15.80 -4.01 5.55
C PHE A 84 14.30 -3.98 5.24
N ARG A 85 13.76 -5.02 4.57
CA ARG A 85 12.29 -5.16 4.41
C ARG A 85 11.53 -5.18 5.73
N LYS A 86 12.05 -5.89 6.74
CA LYS A 86 11.41 -5.94 8.06
C LYS A 86 11.67 -4.66 8.84
N TYR A 87 12.89 -4.12 8.74
CA TYR A 87 13.26 -2.80 9.28
C TYR A 87 12.23 -1.74 8.86
N LEU A 88 11.96 -1.62 7.57
CA LEU A 88 11.00 -0.67 7.02
C LEU A 88 9.59 -0.84 7.63
N LEU A 89 9.10 -2.07 7.77
CA LEU A 89 7.80 -2.32 8.40
C LEU A 89 7.79 -1.90 9.87
N ASP A 90 8.89 -2.13 10.60
CA ASP A 90 9.02 -1.72 12.00
C ASP A 90 9.01 -0.20 12.13
N ILE A 91 9.78 0.53 11.31
CA ILE A 91 9.77 2.01 11.24
C ILE A 91 8.38 2.54 10.93
N LEU A 92 7.72 2.02 9.89
CA LEU A 92 6.39 2.46 9.51
C LEU A 92 5.37 2.22 10.64
N SER A 93 5.51 1.12 11.38
CA SER A 93 4.62 0.80 12.50
C SER A 93 4.75 1.76 13.70
N GLU A 94 5.85 2.51 13.79
CA GLU A 94 6.09 3.50 14.85
C GLU A 94 5.60 4.90 14.47
N ASN A 95 5.30 5.12 13.20
CA ASN A 95 4.96 6.43 12.65
C ASN A 95 3.51 6.51 12.18
N ILE A 96 2.63 5.68 12.75
CA ILE A 96 1.21 5.65 12.43
C ILE A 96 0.52 6.85 13.08
N ALA A 97 -0.20 7.64 12.28
CA ALA A 97 -0.98 8.77 12.77
C ALA A 97 -2.38 8.35 13.23
N THR A 98 -2.87 8.97 14.30
CA THR A 98 -4.29 8.87 14.70
C THR A 98 -5.19 9.35 13.55
N PRO A 99 -6.33 8.68 13.25
CA PRO A 99 -6.97 7.60 14.01
C PRO A 99 -6.61 6.17 13.55
N TRP A 100 -5.56 6.00 12.75
CA TRP A 100 -5.13 4.68 12.32
C TRP A 100 -4.52 3.88 13.48
N GLN A 101 -4.73 2.56 13.45
CA GLN A 101 -4.25 1.64 14.48
C GLN A 101 -3.51 0.48 13.84
N LEU A 102 -2.41 0.07 14.49
CA LEU A 102 -1.71 -1.15 14.15
C LEU A 102 -2.57 -2.36 14.53
N LYS A 103 -2.92 -3.19 13.55
CA LYS A 103 -3.63 -4.45 13.77
C LYS A 103 -2.70 -5.66 13.79
N GLU A 104 -1.70 -5.67 12.90
CA GLU A 104 -0.78 -6.80 12.74
C GLU A 104 0.56 -6.30 12.18
N LEU A 105 1.65 -6.87 12.68
CA LEU A 105 3.01 -6.62 12.20
C LEU A 105 3.75 -7.94 12.07
N GLY A 106 4.00 -8.37 10.83
CA GLY A 106 4.72 -9.61 10.52
C GLY A 106 5.55 -9.42 9.26
N SER A 107 5.29 -10.23 8.23
CA SER A 107 5.79 -9.99 6.87
C SER A 107 5.07 -8.84 6.18
N THR A 108 3.95 -8.39 6.72
CA THR A 108 3.18 -7.21 6.29
C THR A 108 2.82 -6.36 7.50
N LEU A 109 2.60 -5.07 7.26
CA LEU A 109 2.04 -4.12 8.22
C LEU A 109 0.55 -3.92 7.90
N ARG A 110 -0.33 -4.21 8.86
CA ARG A 110 -1.78 -4.02 8.69
C ARG A 110 -2.27 -2.88 9.56
N LEU A 111 -2.73 -1.83 8.92
CA LEU A 111 -3.28 -0.64 9.58
C LEU A 111 -4.79 -0.63 9.39
N VAL A 112 -5.53 -0.28 10.43
CA VAL A 112 -6.98 -0.14 10.36
C VAL A 112 -7.44 1.22 10.83
N LYS A 113 -8.48 1.74 10.18
CA LYS A 113 -9.19 2.95 10.58
C LYS A 113 -10.67 2.72 10.40
N GLU A 114 -11.48 3.16 11.37
CA GLU A 114 -12.93 3.14 11.22
C GLU A 114 -13.37 4.12 10.13
N ILE A 115 -14.27 3.65 9.26
CA ILE A 115 -14.95 4.49 8.29
C ILE A 115 -16.06 5.20 9.06
N THR A 116 -15.98 6.53 9.14
CA THR A 116 -16.96 7.38 9.82
C THR A 116 -17.80 8.18 8.84
N GLU A 117 -17.45 8.15 7.55
CA GLU A 117 -18.21 8.72 6.46
C GLU A 117 -19.62 8.15 6.47
N ASN A 118 -20.65 8.99 6.43
CA ASN A 118 -22.05 8.60 6.66
C ASN A 118 -22.50 7.44 5.75
N TYR A 119 -22.57 6.22 6.30
CA TYR A 119 -23.28 5.08 5.73
C TYR A 119 -24.46 4.69 6.62
N GLU A 120 -25.54 4.22 6.00
CA GLU A 120 -26.71 3.71 6.72
C GLU A 120 -26.32 2.51 7.60
N PHE A 121 -27.00 2.39 8.76
CA PHE A 121 -26.76 1.31 9.73
C PHE A 121 -25.38 1.33 10.39
N SER A 122 -24.70 2.48 10.36
CA SER A 122 -23.44 2.70 11.07
C SER A 122 -23.55 2.55 12.59
N ASN A 123 -24.75 2.49 13.17
CA ASN A 123 -25.00 2.21 14.59
C ASN A 123 -24.98 0.71 14.93
N ILE A 124 -25.13 -0.19 13.96
CA ILE A 124 -25.17 -1.65 14.17
C ILE A 124 -24.07 -2.40 13.40
N ILE A 125 -23.62 -1.85 12.28
CA ILE A 125 -22.50 -2.36 11.49
C ILE A 125 -21.38 -1.33 11.53
N LYS A 126 -20.15 -1.80 11.74
CA LYS A 126 -18.93 -1.00 11.67
C LYS A 126 -18.16 -1.37 10.42
N LEU A 127 -17.81 -0.37 9.62
CA LEU A 127 -16.89 -0.51 8.49
C LEU A 127 -15.51 0.00 8.88
N GLN A 128 -14.46 -0.70 8.44
CA GLN A 128 -13.07 -0.28 8.65
C GLN A 128 -12.29 -0.39 7.35
N TYR A 129 -11.53 0.66 7.02
CA TYR A 129 -10.42 0.51 6.09
C TYR A 129 -9.36 -0.38 6.73
N GLU A 130 -8.76 -1.24 5.93
CA GLU A 130 -7.59 -2.03 6.26
C GLU A 130 -6.57 -1.86 5.13
N LEU A 131 -5.48 -1.15 5.44
CA LEU A 131 -4.31 -1.07 4.57
C LEU A 131 -3.39 -2.24 4.90
N ILE A 132 -3.03 -3.01 3.90
CA ILE A 132 -2.07 -4.12 4.01
C ILE A 132 -0.82 -3.68 3.25
N ILE A 133 0.23 -3.36 3.99
CA ILE A 133 1.47 -2.79 3.48
C ILE A 133 2.54 -3.88 3.47
N ASN A 134 3.18 -4.09 2.33
CA ASN A 134 4.33 -4.98 2.17
C ASN A 134 5.49 -4.20 1.55
N VAL A 135 6.71 -4.66 1.76
CA VAL A 135 7.91 -4.10 1.13
C VAL A 135 8.36 -5.00 -0.02
N HIS A 136 8.30 -4.45 -1.23
CA HIS A 136 8.88 -5.05 -2.42
C HIS A 136 10.34 -4.60 -2.57
N HIS A 137 11.16 -5.51 -3.08
CA HIS A 137 12.57 -5.30 -3.36
C HIS A 137 12.87 -5.88 -4.73
N TRP A 138 13.52 -5.10 -5.60
CA TRP A 138 13.91 -5.51 -6.95
C TRP A 138 15.30 -4.98 -7.31
N GLN A 139 15.95 -5.65 -8.27
CA GLN A 139 17.30 -5.27 -8.76
C GLN A 139 18.36 -5.15 -7.66
N ASN A 140 18.22 -5.88 -6.56
CA ASN A 140 19.11 -5.92 -5.40
C ASN A 140 19.27 -4.62 -4.61
N THR A 141 18.92 -3.45 -5.16
CA THR A 141 19.06 -2.16 -4.48
C THR A 141 17.73 -1.43 -4.32
N ASN A 142 16.74 -1.63 -5.19
CA ASN A 142 15.53 -0.81 -5.17
C ASN A 142 14.47 -1.36 -4.22
N PHE A 143 13.84 -0.46 -3.46
CA PHE A 143 12.75 -0.77 -2.54
C PHE A 143 11.51 0.06 -2.84
N GLY A 144 10.36 -0.51 -2.53
CA GLY A 144 9.08 0.17 -2.63
C GLY A 144 8.04 -0.51 -1.75
N ILE A 145 7.06 0.25 -1.28
CA ILE A 145 5.94 -0.33 -0.54
C ILE A 145 4.77 -0.62 -1.49
N ILE A 146 4.19 -1.80 -1.34
CA ILE A 146 2.95 -2.21 -1.99
C ILE A 146 1.84 -2.09 -0.96
N VAL A 147 0.70 -1.50 -1.36
CA VAL A 147 -0.40 -1.21 -0.44
C VAL A 147 -1.71 -1.74 -0.97
N ASP A 148 -2.26 -2.78 -0.35
CA ASP A 148 -3.60 -3.25 -0.67
C ASP A 148 -4.64 -2.63 0.26
N LEU A 149 -5.79 -2.26 -0.31
CA LEU A 149 -6.94 -1.74 0.45
C LEU A 149 -8.04 -2.80 0.54
N LYS A 150 -8.46 -3.07 1.77
CA LYS A 150 -9.62 -3.89 2.08
C LYS A 150 -10.59 -3.13 2.97
N ILE A 151 -11.88 -3.46 2.85
CA ILE A 151 -12.91 -2.99 3.77
C ILE A 151 -13.33 -4.18 4.64
N ASN A 152 -13.17 -4.03 5.95
CA ASN A 152 -13.71 -4.96 6.92
C ASN A 152 -15.12 -4.53 7.32
N ILE A 153 -16.00 -5.53 7.44
CA ILE A 153 -17.37 -5.37 7.92
C ILE A 153 -17.44 -6.09 9.26
N LEU A 154 -17.72 -5.35 10.32
CA LEU A 154 -17.80 -5.85 11.67
C LEU A 154 -19.20 -5.61 12.22
N ASP A 155 -19.67 -6.56 13.02
CA ASP A 155 -20.82 -6.38 13.87
C ASP A 155 -20.41 -5.51 15.06
N ARG A 156 -21.14 -4.43 15.34
CA ARG A 156 -20.81 -3.54 16.46
C ARG A 156 -21.04 -4.16 17.83
N GLU A 157 -21.96 -5.11 17.93
CA GLU A 157 -22.34 -5.71 19.22
C GLU A 157 -21.17 -6.48 19.84
N ASN A 158 -20.41 -7.22 19.02
CA ASN A 158 -19.29 -8.06 19.47
C ASN A 158 -17.94 -7.67 18.86
N ASN A 159 -17.91 -6.65 18.00
CA ASN A 159 -16.72 -6.19 17.27
C ASN A 159 -16.03 -7.31 16.47
N GLN A 160 -16.79 -8.28 15.96
CA GLN A 160 -16.28 -9.38 15.14
C GLN A 160 -16.65 -9.21 13.68
N ARG A 161 -15.80 -9.77 12.79
CA ARG A 161 -16.07 -9.80 11.36
C ARG A 161 -17.37 -10.54 11.06
N ILE A 162 -18.25 -9.92 10.29
CA ILE A 162 -19.54 -10.49 9.89
C ILE A 162 -19.64 -10.61 8.36
N SER A 163 -20.23 -11.70 7.87
CA SER A 163 -20.46 -11.93 6.44
C SER A 163 -21.80 -11.36 6.01
N TYR A 164 -21.99 -11.07 4.71
CA TYR A 164 -23.28 -10.62 4.19
C TYR A 164 -24.43 -11.57 4.46
N THR A 165 -24.19 -12.89 4.43
CA THR A 165 -25.18 -13.91 4.81
C THR A 165 -25.61 -13.72 6.27
N LYS A 166 -24.64 -13.61 7.20
CA LYS A 166 -24.95 -13.37 8.62
C LYS A 166 -25.65 -12.02 8.86
N ILE A 167 -25.30 -10.98 8.09
CA ILE A 167 -26.01 -9.69 8.16
C ILE A 167 -27.47 -9.85 7.74
N LYS A 168 -27.75 -10.60 6.66
CA LYS A 168 -29.12 -10.90 6.23
C LYS A 168 -29.87 -11.65 7.32
N ASP A 169 -29.27 -12.70 7.87
CA ASP A 169 -29.94 -13.57 8.83
C ASP A 169 -30.23 -12.84 10.15
N LYS A 170 -29.35 -11.93 10.57
CA LYS A 170 -29.48 -11.18 11.83
C LYS A 170 -30.26 -9.86 11.72
N TYR A 171 -30.06 -9.10 10.65
CA TYR A 171 -30.57 -7.73 10.50
C TYR A 171 -31.51 -7.53 9.29
N GLY A 172 -31.70 -8.57 8.47
CA GLY A 172 -32.58 -8.55 7.32
C GLY A 172 -31.90 -8.15 5.99
N GLU A 173 -32.57 -8.47 4.89
CA GLU A 173 -32.05 -8.27 3.53
C GLU A 173 -31.85 -6.79 3.19
N SER A 174 -32.66 -5.89 3.74
CA SER A 174 -32.53 -4.43 3.52
C SER A 174 -31.18 -3.91 4.02
N VAL A 175 -30.79 -4.29 5.26
CA VAL A 175 -29.51 -3.90 5.86
C VAL A 175 -28.35 -4.49 5.05
N LYS A 176 -28.40 -5.78 4.72
CA LYS A 176 -27.39 -6.42 3.86
C LYS A 176 -27.19 -5.64 2.56
N LYS A 177 -28.28 -5.32 1.85
CA LYS A 177 -28.22 -4.61 0.56
C LYS A 177 -27.60 -3.24 0.71
N LYS A 178 -27.96 -2.48 1.74
CA LYS A 178 -27.43 -1.13 1.99
C LYS A 178 -25.95 -1.15 2.35
N ILE A 179 -25.52 -2.05 3.23
CA ILE A 179 -24.10 -2.24 3.54
C ILE A 179 -23.31 -2.67 2.30
N TRP A 180 -23.87 -3.56 1.48
CA TRP A 180 -23.23 -3.94 0.21
C TRP A 180 -23.05 -2.73 -0.70
N VAL A 181 -24.09 -1.90 -0.90
CA VAL A 181 -23.99 -0.66 -1.69
C VAL A 181 -22.94 0.30 -1.13
N SER A 182 -22.87 0.49 0.19
CA SER A 182 -21.84 1.34 0.82
C SER A 182 -20.43 0.81 0.58
N VAL A 183 -20.20 -0.49 0.78
CA VAL A 183 -18.90 -1.13 0.48
C VAL A 183 -18.54 -0.99 -1.00
N GLN A 184 -19.50 -1.21 -1.90
CA GLN A 184 -19.30 -0.98 -3.33
C GLN A 184 -19.02 0.49 -3.65
N ALA A 185 -19.60 1.45 -2.93
CA ALA A 185 -19.33 2.88 -3.13
C ALA A 185 -17.88 3.24 -2.79
N PHE A 186 -17.32 2.68 -1.72
CA PHE A 186 -15.89 2.81 -1.41
C PHE A 186 -15.00 2.09 -2.44
N HIS A 187 -15.55 1.10 -3.14
CA HIS A 187 -14.91 0.42 -4.26
C HIS A 187 -15.28 0.98 -5.64
N ARG A 188 -16.13 2.02 -5.78
CA ARG A 188 -16.72 2.45 -7.08
C ARG A 188 -15.70 2.84 -8.15
N HIS A 189 -14.44 3.03 -7.74
CA HIS A 189 -13.29 3.10 -8.64
C HIS A 189 -12.97 1.77 -9.36
N LEU A 190 -13.75 0.70 -9.17
CA LEU A 190 -13.51 -0.65 -9.69
C LEU A 190 -14.65 -1.19 -10.58
N THR A 191 -15.72 -0.44 -10.84
CA THR A 191 -16.84 -0.91 -11.68
C THR A 191 -16.64 -0.52 -13.15
N PRO A 192 -16.71 -1.48 -14.10
CA PRO A 192 -16.51 -1.21 -15.54
C PRO A 192 -17.54 -0.27 -16.20
N GLU A 193 -18.71 -0.09 -15.59
CA GLU A 193 -19.89 0.49 -16.24
C GLU A 193 -19.83 2.02 -16.52
N GLY A 194 -18.72 2.70 -16.23
CA GLY A 194 -18.67 4.16 -16.46
C GLY A 194 -17.31 4.82 -16.68
N LYS A 195 -16.18 4.09 -16.62
CA LYS A 195 -14.83 4.68 -16.77
C LYS A 195 -13.94 3.76 -17.60
N LYS A 196 -13.12 4.35 -18.49
CA LYS A 196 -12.00 3.63 -19.12
C LYS A 196 -11.11 3.06 -18.01
N TYR A 197 -10.64 1.82 -18.15
CA TYR A 197 -9.89 1.06 -17.14
C TYR A 197 -8.74 1.86 -16.50
N ALA A 198 -8.02 2.67 -17.27
CA ALA A 198 -6.96 3.55 -16.78
C ALA A 198 -7.46 4.63 -15.79
N THR A 199 -8.62 5.24 -16.05
CA THR A 199 -9.22 6.24 -15.14
C THR A 199 -9.66 5.60 -13.83
N ALA A 200 -10.22 4.39 -13.88
CA ALA A 200 -10.62 3.61 -12.72
C ALA A 200 -9.40 3.25 -11.84
N MET A 201 -8.30 2.79 -12.46
CA MET A 201 -7.04 2.53 -11.75
C MET A 201 -6.43 3.79 -11.13
N ARG A 202 -6.40 4.90 -11.87
CA ARG A 202 -5.90 6.17 -11.37
C ARG A 202 -6.66 6.63 -10.13
N ASP A 203 -7.99 6.57 -10.15
CA ASP A 203 -8.79 6.95 -8.99
C ASP A 203 -8.56 6.03 -7.79
N LYS A 204 -8.43 4.71 -8.03
CA LYS A 204 -8.07 3.74 -6.99
C LYS A 204 -6.74 4.10 -6.33
N PHE A 205 -5.72 4.42 -7.13
CA PHE A 205 -4.42 4.80 -6.60
C PHE A 205 -4.42 6.16 -5.92
N ASN A 206 -5.22 7.13 -6.39
CA ASN A 206 -5.41 8.39 -5.68
C ASN A 206 -6.02 8.17 -4.28
N LEU A 207 -7.03 7.29 -4.16
CA LEU A 207 -7.60 6.92 -2.87
C LEU A 207 -6.58 6.23 -1.97
N LEU A 208 -5.87 5.23 -2.48
CA LEU A 208 -4.81 4.53 -1.76
C LEU A 208 -3.73 5.49 -1.26
N THR A 209 -3.25 6.37 -2.13
CA THR A 209 -2.26 7.41 -1.79
C THR A 209 -2.78 8.33 -0.70
N GLY A 210 -4.04 8.78 -0.80
CA GLY A 210 -4.67 9.63 0.22
C GLY A 210 -4.74 8.93 1.58
N LEU A 211 -5.20 7.67 1.62
CA LEU A 211 -5.26 6.88 2.85
C LEU A 211 -3.89 6.58 3.43
N LEU A 212 -2.88 6.35 2.59
CA LEU A 212 -1.51 6.08 3.00
C LEU A 212 -0.85 7.34 3.60
N LYS A 213 -1.03 8.49 2.94
CA LYS A 213 -0.63 9.80 3.44
C LYS A 213 -1.28 10.09 4.79
N GLU A 214 -2.57 9.82 4.91
CA GLU A 214 -3.29 9.96 6.18
C GLU A 214 -2.72 9.04 7.26
N ALA A 215 -2.52 7.75 6.94
CA ALA A 215 -2.01 6.76 7.88
C ALA A 215 -0.64 7.11 8.47
N PHE A 216 0.16 7.88 7.73
CA PHE A 216 1.47 8.36 8.19
C PHE A 216 1.50 9.87 8.45
N GLY A 217 0.37 10.56 8.52
CA GLY A 217 0.31 12.00 8.82
C GLY A 217 1.17 12.85 7.88
N SER A 218 1.00 12.69 6.57
CA SER A 218 1.70 13.45 5.53
C SER A 218 0.74 14.27 4.69
N SER A 219 0.99 15.58 4.54
CA SER A 219 0.34 16.41 3.51
C SER A 219 1.06 16.32 2.17
N GLU A 220 2.38 16.14 2.22
CA GLU A 220 3.27 16.19 1.06
C GLU A 220 3.27 14.88 0.26
N ASP A 221 3.80 14.94 -0.96
CA ASP A 221 4.03 13.79 -1.85
C ASP A 221 5.22 12.93 -1.43
N GLU A 222 5.94 13.30 -0.38
CA GLU A 222 7.02 12.52 0.21
C GLU A 222 7.00 12.60 1.73
N LYS A 223 7.54 11.57 2.38
CA LYS A 223 7.76 11.56 3.82
C LYS A 223 9.11 10.94 4.15
N THR A 224 9.87 11.65 4.97
CA THR A 224 11.14 11.18 5.53
C THR A 224 10.90 10.62 6.93
N PHE A 225 11.55 9.49 7.22
CA PHE A 225 11.59 8.84 8.51
C PHE A 225 13.05 8.80 8.99
N SER A 226 13.32 9.31 10.18
CA SER A 226 14.63 9.21 10.80
C SER A 226 14.81 7.85 11.46
N THR A 227 15.95 7.22 11.23
CA THR A 227 16.30 5.91 11.79
C THR A 227 17.70 5.96 12.42
N PRO A 228 18.05 5.00 13.30
CA PRO A 228 19.41 4.87 13.83
C PRO A 228 20.52 4.77 12.77
N ASP A 229 20.20 4.26 11.58
CA ASP A 229 21.16 4.00 10.51
C ASP A 229 21.14 5.08 9.42
N GLY A 230 20.25 6.08 9.53
CA GLY A 230 20.11 7.16 8.56
C GLY A 230 18.66 7.51 8.24
N GLU A 231 18.43 8.20 7.13
CA GLU A 231 17.11 8.62 6.70
C GLU A 231 16.50 7.65 5.69
N ILE A 232 15.18 7.46 5.78
CA ILE A 232 14.39 6.72 4.81
C ILE A 232 13.36 7.67 4.23
N LYS A 233 13.32 7.85 2.91
CA LYS A 233 12.33 8.69 2.22
C LYS A 233 11.43 7.85 1.32
N ILE A 234 10.13 7.95 1.55
CA ILE A 234 9.09 7.32 0.72
C ILE A 234 8.39 8.41 -0.09
N VAL A 235 8.19 8.16 -1.38
CA VAL A 235 7.37 9.02 -2.24
C VAL A 235 5.96 8.44 -2.30
N PHE A 236 4.97 9.24 -1.90
CA PHE A 236 3.55 8.96 -2.01
C PHE A 236 3.02 9.25 -3.42
N LYS A 237 3.73 8.72 -4.41
CA LYS A 237 3.31 8.68 -5.80
C LYS A 237 3.53 7.25 -6.29
N PRO A 238 2.49 6.55 -6.75
CA PRO A 238 2.68 5.21 -7.32
C PRO A 238 3.58 5.29 -8.56
N LEU A 239 4.35 4.23 -8.81
CA LEU A 239 5.13 4.12 -10.03
C LEU A 239 4.22 4.18 -11.26
N GLU A 240 4.64 4.98 -12.23
CA GLU A 240 3.96 5.20 -13.49
C GLU A 240 4.85 4.69 -14.63
N ILE A 241 4.35 3.74 -15.41
CA ILE A 241 4.99 3.25 -16.62
C ILE A 241 4.24 3.83 -17.82
N VAL A 242 4.98 4.54 -18.66
CA VAL A 242 4.45 5.01 -19.96
C VAL A 242 4.73 3.91 -20.98
N GLU A 243 3.68 3.29 -21.50
CA GLU A 243 3.78 2.39 -22.64
C GLU A 243 4.03 3.24 -23.89
N VAL A 244 5.29 3.27 -24.32
CA VAL A 244 5.66 3.81 -25.62
C VAL A 244 5.48 2.69 -26.63
N SER A 245 4.43 2.77 -27.46
CA SER A 245 4.34 1.91 -28.64
C SER A 245 5.45 2.32 -29.61
N ASN A 246 6.52 1.52 -29.71
CA ASN A 246 7.48 1.68 -30.79
C ASN A 246 6.74 1.35 -32.10
N ASN A 247 6.51 2.38 -32.91
CA ASN A 247 6.14 2.23 -34.31
C ASN A 247 7.37 2.01 -35.20
N ASP A 248 8.44 1.40 -34.67
CA ASP A 248 9.54 0.88 -35.48
C ASP A 248 9.32 -0.63 -35.66
N GLY A 249 8.23 -0.96 -36.32
CA GLY A 249 8.07 -2.21 -37.03
C GLY A 249 8.50 -2.00 -38.48
N ILE A 250 9.53 -2.73 -38.89
CA ILE A 250 9.85 -3.24 -40.24
C ILE A 250 8.94 -2.77 -41.38
#